data_AF-A0A6L5G323-F1
#
_entry.id   AF-A0A6L5G323-F1
#
_cell.length_a   1.000
_cell.length_b   1.000
_cell.length_c   1.000
_cell.angle_alpha   90.00
_cell.angle_beta   90.00
_cell.angle_gamma   90.00
#
_symmetry.space_group_name_H-M   'P 1'
#
loop_
_entity.id
_entity.type
_entity.pdbx_description
1 polymer ?
#
loop_
_entity_poly.entity_id
_entity_poly.type
_entity_poly.pdbx_seq_one_letter_code
_entity_poly.pdbx_strand_id
1 'polypeptide(L)'
;MDAERFKGWVERYRGAWESNDRAEIEALFGPDAEYFDSPGDEPWRGPERIRTEWLDRKDPPGETTFEYEVIATDGDLGFVR
;
A
#
# COMPACT_ATOMS: atom_id res chain seq x y z
N MET A 1 -10.19 7.27 -11.10
CA MET A 1 -10.61 6.86 -9.74
C MET A 1 -11.31 8.03 -9.04
N ASP A 2 -12.43 7.82 -8.33
CA ASP A 2 -13.02 8.85 -7.47
C ASP A 2 -12.49 8.75 -6.03
N ALA A 3 -12.75 9.80 -5.22
CA ALA A 3 -12.24 9.89 -3.85
C ALA A 3 -12.70 8.75 -2.94
N GLU A 4 -13.95 8.29 -3.07
CA GLU A 4 -14.49 7.18 -2.26
C GLU A 4 -13.82 5.85 -2.63
N ARG A 5 -13.62 5.59 -3.92
CA ARG A 5 -12.90 4.39 -4.37
C ARG A 5 -11.44 4.42 -3.93
N PHE A 6 -10.78 5.58 -3.97
CA PHE A 6 -9.42 5.75 -3.49
C PHE A 6 -9.31 5.53 -1.98
N LYS A 7 -10.20 6.15 -1.20
CA LYS A 7 -10.31 5.94 0.25
C LYS A 7 -10.43 4.46 0.59
N GLY A 8 -11.33 3.73 -0.09
CA GLY A 8 -11.47 2.29 0.13
C GLY A 8 -10.22 1.47 -0.22
N TRP A 9 -9.38 1.94 -1.16
CA TRP A 9 -8.07 1.33 -1.40
C TRP A 9 -7.09 1.62 -0.26
N VAL A 10 -7.04 2.84 0.26
CA VAL A 10 -6.19 3.21 1.40
C VAL A 10 -6.58 2.45 2.67
N GLU A 11 -7.88 2.23 2.91
CA GLU A 11 -8.36 1.41 4.03
C GLU A 11 -7.89 -0.05 3.93
N ARG A 12 -7.91 -0.64 2.73
CA ARG A 12 -7.36 -1.98 2.51
C ARG A 12 -5.84 -2.02 2.67
N TYR A 13 -5.14 -0.98 2.19
CA TYR A 13 -3.69 -0.85 2.37
C TYR A 13 -3.33 -0.83 3.86
N ARG A 14 -4.05 -0.02 4.65
CA ARG A 14 -3.91 0.03 6.10
C ARG A 14 -4.18 -1.33 6.75
N GLY A 15 -5.27 -2.00 6.38
CA GLY A 15 -5.58 -3.34 6.89
C GLY A 15 -4.45 -4.34 6.64
N ALA A 16 -3.91 -4.37 5.42
CA ALA A 16 -2.79 -5.23 5.06
C ALA A 16 -1.51 -4.89 5.83
N TRP A 17 -1.25 -3.62 6.13
CA TRP A 17 -0.12 -3.22 6.96
C TRP A 17 -0.29 -3.65 8.42
N GLU A 18 -1.47 -3.44 8.99
CA GLU A 18 -1.77 -3.81 10.38
C GLU A 18 -1.76 -5.33 10.58
N SER A 19 -2.25 -6.11 9.60
CA SER A 19 -2.30 -7.57 9.68
C SER A 19 -1.00 -8.26 9.23
N ASN A 20 -0.29 -7.66 8.28
CA ASN A 20 0.76 -8.29 7.49
C ASN A 20 0.32 -9.64 6.86
N ASP A 21 -0.97 -9.78 6.54
CA ASP A 21 -1.48 -10.97 5.86
C ASP A 21 -1.03 -11.00 4.39
N ARG A 22 -0.52 -12.17 3.98
CA ARG A 22 0.02 -12.37 2.64
C ARG A 22 -1.02 -12.12 1.55
N ALA A 23 -2.23 -12.63 1.71
CA ALA A 23 -3.27 -12.51 0.69
C ALA A 23 -3.82 -11.08 0.63
N GLU A 24 -3.92 -10.40 1.78
CA GLU A 24 -4.32 -8.99 1.83
C GLU A 24 -3.31 -8.08 1.11
N ILE A 25 -2.00 -8.31 1.32
CA ILE A 25 -0.95 -7.55 0.62
C ILE A 25 -1.02 -7.81 -0.89
N GLU A 26 -1.07 -9.07 -1.32
CA GLU A 26 -1.13 -9.43 -2.75
C GLU A 26 -2.35 -8.82 -3.46
N ALA A 27 -3.50 -8.76 -2.79
CA ALA A 27 -4.75 -8.24 -3.36
C ALA A 27 -4.74 -6.73 -3.65
N LEU A 28 -3.78 -5.98 -3.11
CA LEU A 28 -3.65 -4.53 -3.34
C LEU A 28 -3.05 -4.19 -4.71
N PHE A 29 -2.22 -5.08 -5.25
CA PHE A 29 -1.30 -4.77 -6.34
C PHE A 29 -1.67 -5.51 -7.62
N GLY A 30 -1.73 -4.76 -8.72
CA GLY A 30 -1.83 -5.36 -10.06
C GLY A 30 -0.55 -6.10 -10.46
N PRO A 31 -0.58 -6.90 -11.54
CA PRO A 31 0.55 -7.75 -11.95
C PRO A 31 1.83 -6.96 -12.23
N ASP A 32 1.71 -5.74 -12.75
CA ASP A 32 2.84 -4.86 -13.10
C ASP A 32 3.03 -3.72 -12.08
N ALA A 33 2.54 -3.87 -10.85
CA ALA A 33 2.66 -2.83 -9.84
C ALA A 33 4.13 -2.54 -9.49
N GLU A 34 4.44 -1.27 -9.29
CA GLU A 34 5.72 -0.80 -8.76
C GLU A 34 5.47 -0.14 -7.40
N TYR A 35 6.13 -0.65 -6.36
CA TYR A 35 6.05 -0.10 -5.00
C TYR A 35 7.37 0.58 -4.63
N PHE A 36 7.30 1.84 -4.25
CA PHE A 36 8.44 2.66 -3.85
C PHE A 36 8.36 2.87 -2.33
N ASP A 37 9.16 2.12 -1.58
CA ASP A 37 9.17 2.18 -0.11
C ASP A 37 10.05 3.31 0.43
N SER A 38 11.04 3.76 -0.36
CA SER A 38 11.94 4.83 0.02
C SER A 38 12.25 5.78 -1.17
N PRO A 39 12.58 7.06 -0.91
CA PRO A 39 13.01 7.97 -1.97
C PRO A 39 14.36 7.57 -2.57
N GLY A 40 14.39 7.34 -3.88
CA GLY A 40 15.62 7.14 -4.65
C GLY A 40 16.01 5.68 -4.89
N ASP A 41 15.38 4.73 -4.19
CA ASP A 41 15.59 3.30 -4.43
C ASP A 41 14.80 2.80 -5.65
N GLU A 42 15.27 1.69 -6.24
CA GLU A 42 14.50 1.00 -7.27
C GLU A 42 13.22 0.39 -6.68
N PRO A 43 12.08 0.47 -7.39
CA PRO A 43 10.84 -0.07 -6.87
C PRO A 43 10.83 -1.59 -6.82
N TRP A 44 10.00 -2.12 -5.94
CA TRP A 44 9.63 -3.54 -5.95
C TRP A 44 8.60 -3.76 -7.04
N ARG A 45 8.93 -4.60 -8.02
CA ARG A 45 8.10 -4.86 -9.21
C ARG A 45 7.32 -6.16 -9.06
N GLY A 46 6.00 -6.06 -9.22
CA GLY A 46 5.06 -7.18 -9.17
C GLY A 46 4.65 -7.59 -7.76
N PRO A 47 3.44 -8.16 -7.59
CA PRO A 47 2.85 -8.45 -6.27
C PRO A 47 3.70 -9.44 -5.47
N GLU A 48 4.37 -10.39 -6.12
CA GLU A 48 5.23 -11.35 -5.44
C GLU A 48 6.44 -10.72 -4.79
N ARG A 49 7.12 -9.81 -5.50
CA ARG A 49 8.29 -9.11 -4.95
C ARG A 49 7.84 -8.14 -3.87
N ILE A 50 6.78 -7.38 -4.12
CA ILE A 50 6.25 -6.41 -3.16
C ILE A 50 5.93 -7.10 -1.83
N ARG A 51 5.18 -8.20 -1.85
CA ARG A 51 4.87 -8.96 -0.63
C ARG A 51 6.12 -9.49 0.07
N THR A 52 7.06 -10.07 -0.66
CA THR A 52 8.29 -10.62 -0.06
C THR A 52 9.09 -9.53 0.66
N GLU A 53 9.33 -8.41 -0.01
CA GLU A 53 10.11 -7.29 0.52
C GLU A 53 9.38 -6.56 1.66
N TRP A 54 8.04 -6.44 1.57
CA TRP A 54 7.19 -5.93 2.65
C TRP A 54 7.33 -6.79 3.91
N LEU A 55 7.16 -8.11 3.81
CA LEU A 55 7.21 -9.01 4.97
C LEU A 55 8.58 -9.11 5.61
N ASP A 56 9.65 -8.85 4.85
CA ASP A 56 11.03 -8.76 5.35
C ASP A 56 11.26 -7.49 6.19
N ARG A 57 10.59 -6.39 5.83
CA ARG A 57 10.74 -5.06 6.46
C ARG A 57 9.58 -4.65 7.38
N LYS A 58 8.60 -5.52 7.57
CA LYS A 58 7.35 -5.18 8.26
C LYS A 58 7.58 -4.75 9.71
N ASP A 59 6.75 -3.81 10.15
CA ASP A 59 6.53 -3.59 11.57
C ASP A 59 5.70 -4.74 12.17
N PRO A 60 5.92 -5.11 13.44
CA PRO A 60 5.05 -6.03 14.14
C PRO A 60 3.61 -5.47 14.24
N PRO A 61 2.57 -6.33 14.11
CA PRO A 61 1.19 -5.91 14.31
C PRO A 61 0.96 -5.19 15.64
N GLY A 62 0.34 -4.02 15.58
CA GLY A 62 0.00 -3.21 16.76
C GLY A 62 1.09 -2.26 17.26
N GLU A 63 2.27 -2.22 16.62
CA GLU A 63 3.33 -1.26 16.98
C GLU A 63 3.21 0.10 16.28
N THR A 64 2.37 0.19 15.24
CA THR A 64 2.22 1.39 14.42
C THR A 64 0.79 1.91 14.43
N THR A 65 0.66 3.22 14.24
CA THR A 65 -0.62 3.90 13.99
C THR A 65 -0.53 4.64 12.69
N PHE A 66 -1.50 4.43 11.80
CA PHE A 66 -1.59 5.12 10.52
C PHE A 66 -2.92 5.86 10.40
N GLU A 67 -2.87 7.17 10.60
CA GLU A 67 -3.97 8.08 10.29
C GLU A 67 -3.71 8.70 8.92
N TYR A 68 -4.76 8.91 8.14
CA TYR A 68 -4.63 9.52 6.82
C TYR A 68 -5.83 10.40 6.47
N GLU A 69 -5.58 11.35 5.57
CA GLU A 69 -6.62 12.15 4.91
C GLU A 69 -6.41 12.12 3.38
N VAL A 70 -7.47 11.91 2.62
CA VAL A 70 -7.42 12.05 1.15
C VAL A 70 -7.38 13.54 0.80
N ILE A 71 -6.28 13.98 0.19
CA ILE A 71 -6.06 15.39 -0.16
C ILE A 71 -6.67 15.70 -1.54
N ALA A 72 -6.46 14.80 -2.50
CA ALA A 72 -6.90 14.98 -3.87
C ALA A 72 -6.90 13.65 -4.64
N THR A 73 -7.64 13.64 -5.75
CA THR A 73 -7.56 12.63 -6.81
C THR A 73 -7.47 13.33 -8.16
N ASP A 74 -6.65 12.82 -9.06
CA ASP A 74 -6.52 13.30 -10.44
C ASP A 74 -6.44 12.11 -11.40
N GLY A 75 -7.49 11.87 -12.19
CA GLY A 75 -7.59 10.66 -13.01
C GLY A 75 -7.49 9.41 -12.14
N ASP A 76 -6.46 8.59 -12.34
CA ASP A 76 -6.18 7.38 -11.56
C ASP A 76 -5.08 7.56 -10.50
N LEU A 77 -4.70 8.81 -10.22
CA LEU A 77 -3.77 9.19 -9.17
C LEU A 77 -4.53 9.67 -7.93
N GLY A 78 -4.08 9.24 -6.76
CA GLY A 78 -4.63 9.67 -5.47
C GLY A 78 -3.51 10.08 -4.51
N PHE A 79 -3.81 11.04 -3.64
CA PHE A 79 -2.86 11.59 -2.68
C PHE A 79 -3.41 11.55 -1.26
N VAL A 80 -2.60 11.11 -0.30
CA VAL A 80 -2.88 11.13 1.13
C VAL A 80 -1.78 11.84 1.91
N ARG A 81 -2.09 12.34 3.10
CA ARG A 81 -1.13 12.79 4.13
C ARG A 81 -1.42 12.11 5.46
#